data_AF-A0A523M127-F1
#
_entry.id   AF-A0A523M127-F1
#
_cell.length_a   1.000
_cell.length_b   1.000
_cell.length_c   1.000
_cell.angle_alpha   90.00
_cell.angle_beta   90.00
_cell.angle_gamma   90.00
#
_symmetry.space_group_name_H-M   'P 1'
#
loop_
_entity.id
_entity.type
_entity.pdbx_description
1 polymer ?
#
loop_
_entity_poly.entity_id
_entity_poly.type
_entity_poly.pdbx_seq_one_letter_code
_entity_poly.pdbx_strand_id
1 'polypeptide(L)' 'MQWPDDAPRSVGEFASRVSSPLTEELRNLSSVSYGPEDSDWDGQAMAKALRSISVLVEDDKVTEQDPLPPLMPSGT' A
#
# COMPACT_ATOMS: atom_id res chain seq x y z
N MET A 1 7.78 -1.27 19.27
CA MET A 1 7.93 -0.55 17.98
C MET A 1 6.58 0.08 17.68
N GLN A 2 6.54 1.41 17.55
CA GLN A 2 5.36 2.17 17.20
C GLN A 2 5.66 2.85 15.87
N TRP A 3 4.69 2.87 14.97
CA TRP A 3 4.84 3.59 13.71
C TRP A 3 4.96 5.10 13.98
N PRO A 4 5.72 5.84 13.16
CA PRO A 4 5.69 7.31 13.16
C PRO A 4 4.29 7.82 12.81
N ASP A 5 4.08 9.13 12.98
CA ASP A 5 2.79 9.81 12.84
C ASP A 5 2.05 9.44 11.53
N ASP A 6 2.82 9.30 10.44
CA ASP A 6 2.33 8.82 9.16
C ASP A 6 2.47 7.28 9.04
N ALA A 7 1.65 6.54 9.77
CA ALA A 7 1.60 5.08 9.67
C ALA A 7 0.85 4.66 8.39
N PRO A 8 1.34 3.63 7.66
CA PRO A 8 0.66 3.20 6.44
C PRO A 8 -0.73 2.66 6.77
N ARG A 9 -1.75 3.12 6.04
CA ARG A 9 -3.16 2.72 6.29
C ARG A 9 -3.50 1.32 5.77
N SER A 10 -2.67 0.76 4.89
CA SER A 10 -2.88 -0.56 4.27
C SER A 10 -1.56 -1.22 3.85
N VAL A 11 -1.61 -2.52 3.56
CA VAL A 11 -0.47 -3.29 3.00
C VAL A 11 -0.05 -2.72 1.63
N GLY A 12 -1.02 -2.32 0.80
CA GLY A 12 -0.75 -1.66 -0.47
C GLY A 12 -0.06 -0.31 -0.32
N GLU A 13 -0.42 0.47 0.70
CA GLU A 13 0.24 1.74 1.00
C GLU A 13 1.67 1.52 1.53
N PHE A 14 1.86 0.50 2.37
CA PHE A 14 3.20 0.09 2.82
C PHE A 14 4.09 -0.35 1.66
N ALA A 15 3.53 -0.99 0.63
CA ALA A 15 4.28 -1.40 -0.56
C ALA A 15 4.96 -0.23 -1.27
N SER A 16 4.37 0.97 -1.24
CA SER A 16 4.95 2.18 -1.85
C SER A 16 6.18 2.71 -1.11
N ARG A 17 6.41 2.29 0.13
CA ARG A 17 7.51 2.76 0.99
C ARG A 17 8.73 1.85 0.97
N VAL A 18 8.66 0.72 0.29
CA VAL A 18 9.75 -0.24 0.15
C VAL A 18 10.12 -0.39 -1.31
N SER A 19 11.35 -0.82 -1.58
CA SER A 19 11.86 -1.03 -2.94
C SER A 19 11.56 -2.43 -3.44
N SER A 20 11.56 -2.61 -4.77
CA SER A 20 11.55 -3.93 -5.39
C SER A 20 12.73 -4.77 -4.87
N PRO A 21 12.54 -6.08 -4.68
CA PRO A 21 11.37 -6.87 -5.09
C PRO A 21 10.18 -6.84 -4.11
N LEU A 22 10.33 -6.27 -2.91
CA LEU A 22 9.32 -6.36 -1.86
C LEU A 22 8.03 -5.57 -2.17
N THR A 23 8.15 -4.47 -2.91
CA THR A 23 7.00 -3.69 -3.41
C THR A 23 6.00 -4.55 -4.18
N GLU A 24 6.50 -5.38 -5.10
CA GLU A 24 5.69 -6.17 -6.02
C GLU A 24 4.95 -7.27 -5.25
N GLU A 25 5.65 -7.95 -4.35
CA GLU A 25 5.07 -8.99 -3.50
C GLU A 25 4.01 -8.46 -2.53
N LEU A 26 4.20 -7.27 -1.96
CA LEU A 26 3.21 -6.63 -1.08
C LEU A 26 1.97 -6.15 -1.84
N ARG A 27 2.13 -5.66 -3.07
CA ARG A 27 1.00 -5.31 -3.94
C ARG A 27 0.21 -6.56 -4.32
N ASN A 28 0.90 -7.63 -4.68
CA ASN A 28 0.26 -8.91 -5.00
C ASN A 28 -0.51 -9.46 -3.79
N LEU A 29 0.12 -9.47 -2.60
CA LEU A 29 -0.51 -9.87 -1.35
C LEU A 29 -1.76 -9.02 -1.04
N SER A 30 -1.66 -7.69 -1.17
CA SER A 30 -2.79 -6.79 -0.95
C SER A 30 -3.93 -7.06 -1.93
N SER A 31 -3.62 -7.33 -3.20
CA SER A 31 -4.62 -7.65 -4.24
C SER A 31 -5.33 -8.97 -3.96
N VAL A 32 -4.58 -10.04 -3.61
CA VAL A 32 -5.16 -11.35 -3.29
C VAL A 32 -5.97 -11.32 -1.99
N SER A 33 -5.60 -10.48 -1.03
CA SER A 33 -6.25 -10.45 0.29
C SER A 33 -7.51 -9.59 0.33
N TYR A 34 -7.52 -8.48 -0.41
CA TYR A 34 -8.56 -7.44 -0.30
C TYR A 34 -9.10 -6.98 -1.66
N GLY A 35 -8.51 -7.41 -2.76
CA GLY A 35 -8.96 -7.10 -4.11
C GLY A 35 -10.08 -8.02 -4.57
N PRO A 36 -10.75 -7.67 -5.67
CA PRO A 36 -11.79 -8.50 -6.27
C PRO A 36 -11.23 -9.71 -7.01
N GLU A 37 -9.91 -9.80 -7.16
CA GLU A 37 -9.25 -10.83 -7.97
C GLU A 37 -8.81 -12.02 -7.12
N ASP A 38 -9.27 -13.20 -7.49
CA ASP A 38 -8.81 -14.47 -6.95
C ASP A 38 -7.55 -14.87 -7.76
N SER A 39 -6.39 -14.48 -7.25
CA SER A 39 -5.08 -14.78 -7.86
C SER A 39 -4.22 -15.61 -6.91
N ASP A 40 -3.34 -16.43 -7.48
CA ASP A 40 -2.39 -17.23 -6.71
C ASP A 40 -1.25 -16.35 -6.17
N TRP A 41 -0.87 -16.56 -4.92
CA TRP A 41 0.16 -15.78 -4.24
C TRP A 41 1.37 -16.66 -3.89
N ASP A 42 2.55 -16.30 -4.38
CA ASP A 42 3.80 -17.02 -4.12
C ASP A 42 4.43 -16.58 -2.78
N GLY A 43 4.12 -17.32 -1.71
CA GLY A 43 4.71 -17.08 -0.40
C GLY A 43 6.23 -17.27 -0.35
N GLN A 44 6.83 -18.06 -1.26
CA GLN A 44 8.28 -18.23 -1.32
C GLN A 44 8.96 -17.01 -1.92
N ALA A 45 8.35 -16.37 -2.93
CA ALA A 45 8.81 -15.10 -3.48
C ALA A 45 8.77 -14.00 -2.41
N MET A 46 7.67 -13.89 -1.66
CA MET A 46 7.58 -12.97 -0.52
C MET A 46 8.66 -13.23 0.53
N ALA A 47 8.88 -14.48 0.93
CA ALA A 47 9.90 -14.83 1.93
C ALA A 47 11.32 -14.48 1.46
N LYS A 48 11.61 -14.57 0.14
CA LYS A 48 12.88 -14.10 -0.43
C LYS A 48 12.97 -12.57 -0.41
N ALA A 49 11.90 -11.88 -0.79
CA ALA A 49 11.87 -10.42 -0.81
C ALA A 49 12.07 -9.81 0.60
N LEU A 50 11.49 -10.44 1.64
CA LEU A 50 11.68 -10.05 3.04
C LEU A 50 13.13 -10.16 3.53
N ARG A 51 14.01 -10.90 2.84
CA ARG A 51 15.44 -10.97 3.19
C ARG A 51 16.21 -9.72 2.73
N SER A 52 15.61 -8.89 1.89
CA SER A 52 16.26 -7.70 1.29
C SER A 52 15.33 -6.48 1.38
N ILE A 53 15.03 -6.07 2.61
CA ILE A 53 14.20 -4.90 2.88
C ILE A 53 15.03 -3.63 2.64
N SER A 54 14.60 -2.81 1.69
CA SER A 54 15.09 -1.45 1.47
C SER A 54 13.91 -0.50 1.52
N VAL A 55 14.01 0.54 2.35
CA VAL A 55 12.95 1.55 2.54
C VAL A 55 13.25 2.73 1.60
N LEU A 56 12.25 3.15 0.80
CA LEU A 56 12.32 4.43 0.12
C LEU A 56 12.07 5.52 1.15
N VAL A 57 13.03 6.42 1.31
CA VAL A 57 12.84 7.64 2.12
C VAL A 57 11.95 8.58 1.31
N GLU A 58 10.72 8.78 1.75
CA GLU A 58 9.84 9.80 1.18
C GLU A 58 10.27 11.18 1.71
N ASP A 59 10.56 12.09 0.79
CA ASP A 59 10.66 13.52 1.06
C ASP A 59 9.23 14.04 1.23
N ASP A 60 8.91 14.54 2.42
CA ASP A 60 7.60 14.97 2.91
C ASP A 60 6.83 15.80 1.87
N LYS A 61 5.93 15.18 1.11
CA LYS A 61 5.01 15.88 0.21
C LYS A 61 3.60 15.81 0.74
N VAL A 62 3.22 16.91 1.38
CA VAL A 62 1.88 17.36 1.71
C VAL A 62 0.85 16.83 0.71
N THR A 63 -0.01 15.93 1.17
CA THR A 63 -1.21 15.51 0.42
C THR A 63 -2.11 16.74 0.23
N GLU A 64 -2.24 17.18 -1.03
CA GLU A 64 -3.29 18.11 -1.42
C GLU A 64 -4.64 17.47 -1.08
N GLN A 65 -5.45 18.17 -0.29
CA GLN A 65 -6.79 17.72 0.05
C GLN A 65 -7.66 17.80 -1.21
N ASP A 66 -7.79 16.67 -1.92
CA ASP A 66 -8.80 16.48 -2.96
C ASP A 66 -10.18 16.59 -2.28
N PRO A 67 -10.96 17.67 -2.51
CA PRO A 67 -12.22 17.84 -1.84
C PRO A 67 -13.22 16.82 -2.40
N LEU A 68 -13.64 15.89 -1.52
CA LEU A 68 -14.62 14.87 -1.87
C LEU A 68 -15.89 15.49 -2.49
N PRO A 69 -16.41 14.92 -3.59
CA PRO A 69 -17.65 15.39 -4.18
C PRO A 69 -18.80 15.27 -3.18
N PRO A 70 -19.77 16.20 -3.20
CA PRO A 70 -20.85 16.23 -2.23
C PRO A 70 -21.69 14.94 -2.27
N LEU A 71 -21.88 14.33 -1.11
CA LEU A 71 -22.57 13.04 -0.93
C LEU A 71 -24.10 13.13 -1.07
N MET A 72 -24.66 14.32 -1.28
CA MET A 72 -26.11 14.51 -1.39
C MET A 72 -26.53 14.67 -2.85
N PRO A 73 -27.53 13.90 -3.33
CA PRO A 73 -28.15 14.17 -4.62
C PRO A 73 -28.80 15.56 -4.58
N SER A 74 -28.64 16.33 -5.65
CA SER A 74 -29.28 17.64 -5.78
C SER A 74 -30.79 17.49 -5.69
N GLY A 75 -31.37 17.93 -4.56
CA GLY A 75 -32.81 17.90 -4.37
C GLY A 75 -33.51 18.67 -5.48
N THR A 76 -34.43 18.01 -6.17
CA THR A 76 -35.40 18.61 -7.08
C THR A 76 -36.79 18.36 -6.54
#